data_AF-A0AAE1WPP8-F1
#
_entry.id   AF-A0AAE1WPP8-F1
#
_cell.length_a   1.000
_cell.length_b   1.000
_cell.length_c   1.000
_cell.angle_alpha   90.00
_cell.angle_beta   90.00
_cell.angle_gamma   90.00
#
_symmetry.space_group_name_H-M   'P 1'
#
loop_
_entity.id
_entity.type
_entity.pdbx_description
1 polymer ?
#
loop_
_entity_poly.entity_id
_entity_poly.type
_entity_poly.pdbx_seq_one_letter_code
_entity_poly.pdbx_strand_id
1 'polypeptide(L)'
;MGFSVRDIAICVDDGNIVEQRRTELGLIEEMKSFEFVFILHLMIRVSQMTNELSNALHQKDQNIVNAMGLIVTVKDRLQHLRDNGWNAFLKEVETFCGKKSILVSRMEDTMPIRGRSRREGKD
;
A
#
# COMPACT_ATOMS: atom_id res chain seq x y z
N MET A 1 11.21 -5.82 10.12
CA MET A 1 10.27 -4.89 10.79
C MET A 1 8.88 -5.23 10.27
N GLY A 2 8.06 -5.89 11.09
CA GLY A 2 6.70 -6.25 10.71
C GLY A 2 5.78 -5.07 10.99
N PHE A 3 5.21 -4.47 9.94
CA PHE A 3 4.06 -3.59 10.12
C PHE A 3 2.92 -4.43 10.68
N SER A 4 2.53 -4.15 11.93
CA SER A 4 1.42 -4.82 12.58
C SER A 4 0.13 -4.16 12.12
N VAL A 5 -0.92 -4.94 11.90
CA VAL A 5 -2.27 -4.41 11.62
C VAL A 5 -2.77 -3.47 12.72
N ARG A 6 -2.14 -3.50 13.91
CA ARG A 6 -2.43 -2.59 15.04
C ARG A 6 -1.83 -1.19 14.89
N ASP A 7 -0.89 -0.98 13.96
CA ASP A 7 -0.27 0.32 13.75
C ASP A 7 -1.19 1.29 12.96
N ILE A 8 -2.35 0.79 12.50
CA ILE A 8 -3.48 1.58 11.98
C ILE A 8 -4.50 1.79 13.11
N ALA A 9 -4.05 2.26 14.26
CA ALA A 9 -4.93 2.71 15.33
C ALA A 9 -5.16 4.22 15.17
N ILE A 10 -6.25 4.60 14.50
CA ILE A 10 -6.79 5.95 14.62
C ILE A 10 -7.38 6.03 16.04
N CYS A 11 -6.82 6.92 16.88
CA CYS A 11 -7.34 7.20 18.21
C CYS A 11 -8.81 7.65 18.12
N VAL A 12 -9.70 6.97 18.85
CA VAL A 12 -11.12 7.32 18.96
C VAL A 12 -11.38 7.63 20.41
N ASP A 13 -11.61 8.90 20.70
CA ASP A 13 -12.07 9.38 21.99
C ASP A 13 -13.59 9.16 22.09
N ASP A 14 -14.06 8.74 23.27
CA ASP A 14 -15.37 8.16 23.52
C ASP A 14 -16.52 9.15 23.26
N GLY A 15 -17.38 8.87 22.27
CA GLY A 15 -18.65 9.60 22.13
C GLY A 15 -19.44 9.51 20.82
N ASN A 16 -19.03 8.76 19.78
CA ASN A 16 -19.70 8.86 18.47
C ASN A 16 -19.75 7.57 17.61
N ILE A 17 -20.41 6.54 18.12
CA ILE A 17 -20.48 5.18 17.52
C ILE A 17 -21.15 5.15 16.12
N VAL A 18 -21.98 6.14 15.78
CA VAL A 18 -22.70 6.21 14.49
C VAL A 18 -21.86 6.92 13.42
N GLU A 19 -21.23 8.05 13.75
CA GLU A 19 -20.26 8.68 12.83
C GLU A 19 -19.05 7.78 12.61
N GLN A 20 -18.56 7.09 13.66
CA GLN A 20 -17.52 6.05 13.59
C GLN A 20 -17.86 4.97 12.56
N ARG A 21 -19.09 4.42 12.58
CA ARG A 21 -19.50 3.40 11.61
C ARG A 21 -19.65 3.97 10.20
N ARG A 22 -20.09 5.22 10.06
CA ARG A 22 -20.20 5.90 8.77
C ARG A 22 -18.81 6.19 8.18
N THR A 23 -17.83 6.55 9.01
CA THR A 23 -16.44 6.76 8.61
C THR A 23 -15.73 5.43 8.34
N GLU A 24 -15.96 4.37 9.13
CA GLU A 24 -15.44 3.03 8.87
C GLU A 24 -15.95 2.46 7.54
N LEU A 25 -17.24 2.58 7.25
CA LEU A 25 -17.81 2.16 5.97
C LEU A 25 -17.26 2.98 4.80
N GLY A 26 -17.09 4.30 4.98
CA GLY A 26 -16.46 5.16 3.98
C GLY A 26 -14.99 4.80 3.72
N LEU A 27 -14.22 4.50 4.77
CA LEU A 27 -12.84 4.04 4.64
C LEU A 27 -12.75 2.68 3.93
N ILE A 28 -13.66 1.76 4.21
CA ILE A 28 -13.74 0.46 3.53
C ILE A 28 -14.06 0.64 2.03
N GLU A 29 -14.88 1.63 1.67
CA GLU A 29 -15.13 1.98 0.25
C GLU A 29 -13.89 2.58 -0.42
N GLU A 30 -13.17 3.50 0.25
CA GLU A 30 -11.91 4.07 -0.26
C GLU A 30 -10.80 3.00 -0.42
N MET A 31 -10.75 2.02 0.49
CA MET A 31 -9.84 0.87 0.41
C MET A 31 -10.16 -0.09 -0.74
N LYS A 32 -11.33 0.06 -1.38
CA LYS A 32 -11.73 -0.69 -2.58
C LYS A 32 -11.49 0.10 -3.88
N SER A 33 -10.73 1.18 -3.84
CA SER A 33 -10.26 1.85 -5.06
C SER A 33 -9.10 1.07 -5.70
N PHE A 34 -9.02 1.11 -7.02
CA PHE A 34 -7.90 0.53 -7.75
C PHE A 34 -6.56 1.12 -7.33
N GLU A 35 -6.50 2.44 -7.11
CA GLU A 35 -5.28 3.14 -6.66
C GLU A 35 -4.79 2.62 -5.31
N PHE A 36 -5.69 2.48 -4.32
CA PHE A 36 -5.32 1.93 -3.02
C PHE A 36 -4.80 0.50 -3.13
N VAL A 37 -5.52 -0.35 -3.89
CA VAL A 37 -5.10 -1.74 -4.09
C VAL A 37 -3.76 -1.84 -4.82
N PHE A 38 -3.54 -0.99 -5.80
CA PHE A 38 -2.28 -0.90 -6.54
C PHE A 38 -1.12 -0.52 -5.62
N ILE A 39 -1.27 0.57 -4.85
CA ILE A 39 -0.27 1.04 -3.89
C ILE A 39 0.01 -0.06 -2.86
N LEU A 40 -1.03 -0.71 -2.34
CA LEU A 40 -0.89 -1.78 -1.36
C LEU A 40 -0.09 -2.97 -1.93
N HIS A 41 -0.40 -3.43 -3.14
CA HIS A 41 0.35 -4.51 -3.79
C HIS A 41 1.81 -4.13 -4.03
N LEU A 42 2.07 -2.88 -4.45
CA LEU A 42 3.42 -2.38 -4.67
C LEU A 42 4.21 -2.32 -3.36
N MET A 43 3.60 -1.80 -2.31
CA MET A 43 4.18 -1.74 -0.97
C MET A 43 4.51 -3.13 -0.44
N ILE A 44 3.62 -4.11 -0.59
CA ILE A 44 3.87 -5.49 -0.17
C ILE A 44 5.07 -6.07 -0.93
N ARG A 45 5.11 -5.90 -2.26
CA ARG A 45 6.19 -6.45 -3.10
C ARG A 45 7.55 -5.85 -2.73
N VAL A 46 7.63 -4.54 -2.58
CA VAL A 46 8.86 -3.84 -2.15
C VAL A 46 9.25 -4.23 -0.72
N SER A 47 8.28 -4.29 0.20
CA SER A 47 8.53 -4.67 1.59
C SER A 47 9.03 -6.10 1.73
N GLN A 48 8.56 -7.04 0.91
CA GLN A 48 9.06 -8.41 0.88
C GLN A 48 10.55 -8.44 0.50
N MET A 49 10.95 -7.69 -0.53
CA MET A 49 12.35 -7.59 -0.95
C MET A 49 13.24 -6.99 0.16
N THR A 50 12.80 -5.91 0.79
CA THR A 50 13.60 -5.21 1.81
C THR A 50 13.58 -5.90 3.17
N ASN A 51 12.59 -6.75 3.47
CA ASN A 51 12.53 -7.52 4.71
C ASN A 51 13.64 -8.58 4.79
N GLU A 52 13.97 -9.25 3.68
CA GLU A 52 15.11 -10.18 3.60
C GLU A 52 16.42 -9.46 3.97
N LEU A 53 16.63 -8.27 3.39
CA LEU A 53 17.78 -7.42 3.68
C LEU A 53 17.80 -6.94 5.14
N SER A 54 16.66 -6.46 5.66
CA SER A 54 16.53 -6.01 7.05
C SER A 54 16.88 -7.12 8.04
N ASN A 55 16.45 -8.36 7.78
CA ASN A 55 16.78 -9.50 8.63
C ASN A 55 18.27 -9.84 8.60
N ALA A 56 18.92 -9.77 7.44
CA ALA A 56 20.35 -10.03 7.32
C ALA A 56 21.20 -8.96 8.00
N LEU A 57 20.80 -7.68 7.90
CA LEU A 57 21.49 -6.56 8.55
C LEU A 57 21.35 -6.55 10.07
N HIS A 58 20.24 -7.07 10.61
CA HIS A 58 20.08 -7.20 12.07
C HIS A 58 21.00 -8.25 12.69
N GLN A 59 21.58 -9.17 11.90
CA GLN A 59 22.55 -10.14 12.39
C GLN A 59 23.94 -9.50 12.43
N LYS A 60 24.25 -8.87 13.58
CA LYS A 60 25.28 -7.84 13.75
C LYS A 60 26.69 -8.12 13.20
N ASP A 61 27.19 -9.37 13.18
CA ASP A 61 28.62 -9.59 12.91
C ASP A 61 28.99 -10.81 12.04
N GLN A 62 28.04 -11.67 11.64
CA GLN A 62 28.38 -12.91 10.90
C GLN A 62 28.09 -12.86 9.40
N ASN A 63 27.46 -11.81 8.89
CA ASN A 63 26.84 -11.84 7.57
C ASN A 63 27.11 -10.62 6.69
N ILE A 64 28.19 -9.85 6.90
CA ILE A 64 28.43 -8.62 6.12
C ILE A 64 28.55 -8.89 4.61
N VAL A 65 29.21 -10.01 4.23
CA VAL A 65 29.32 -10.45 2.83
C VAL A 65 27.95 -10.88 2.29
N ASN A 66 27.15 -11.57 3.12
CA ASN A 66 25.80 -11.99 2.77
C ASN A 66 24.85 -10.78 2.60
N ALA A 67 24.94 -9.79 3.48
CA ALA A 67 24.20 -8.54 3.39
C ALA A 67 24.54 -7.76 2.11
N MET A 68 25.82 -7.69 1.73
CA MET A 68 26.25 -7.10 0.47
C MET A 68 25.65 -7.82 -0.74
N GLY A 69 25.65 -9.16 -0.74
CA GLY A 69 24.99 -9.95 -1.78
C GLY A 69 23.47 -9.69 -1.85
N LEU A 70 22.82 -9.55 -0.69
CA LEU A 70 21.39 -9.23 -0.60
C LEU A 70 21.08 -7.81 -1.08
N ILE A 71 21.94 -6.82 -0.84
CA ILE A 71 21.77 -5.46 -1.36
C ILE A 71 21.77 -5.48 -2.89
N VAL A 72 22.72 -6.18 -3.51
CA VAL A 72 22.78 -6.34 -4.98
C VAL A 72 21.53 -7.05 -5.48
N THR A 73 21.13 -8.13 -4.80
CA THR A 73 19.92 -8.90 -5.17
C THR A 73 18.65 -8.06 -5.10
N VAL A 74 18.45 -7.29 -4.01
CA VAL A 74 17.28 -6.43 -3.85
C VAL A 74 17.28 -5.31 -4.88
N LYS A 75 18.44 -4.71 -5.15
CA LYS A 75 18.59 -3.71 -6.22
C LYS A 75 18.17 -4.31 -7.56
N ASP A 76 18.66 -5.49 -7.92
CA ASP A 76 18.35 -6.14 -9.19
C ASP A 76 16.87 -6.51 -9.30
N ARG A 77 16.25 -6.97 -8.20
CA ARG A 77 14.80 -7.25 -8.17
C ARG A 77 13.96 -5.98 -8.34
N LEU A 78 14.32 -4.89 -7.69
CA LEU A 78 13.64 -3.59 -7.86
C LEU A 78 13.84 -3.03 -9.27
N GLN A 79 15.04 -3.17 -9.80
CA GLN A 79 15.40 -2.76 -11.17
C GLN A 79 14.61 -3.56 -12.20
N HIS A 80 14.54 -4.88 -12.03
CA HIS A 80 13.74 -5.76 -12.87
C HIS A 80 12.25 -5.41 -12.78
N LEU A 81 11.71 -5.17 -11.57
CA LEU A 81 10.31 -4.76 -11.40
C LEU A 81 10.01 -3.48 -12.19
N ARG A 82 10.94 -2.52 -12.20
CA ARG A 82 10.79 -1.25 -12.93
C ARG A 82 10.86 -1.43 -14.45
N ASP A 83 11.89 -2.13 -14.93
CA ASP A 83 12.19 -2.14 -16.36
C ASP A 83 11.38 -3.18 -17.13
N ASN A 84 11.16 -4.36 -16.53
CA ASN A 84 10.59 -5.53 -17.22
C ASN A 84 9.36 -6.11 -16.50
N GLY A 85 9.28 -5.93 -15.18
CA GLY A 85 8.27 -6.52 -14.33
C GLY A 85 6.99 -5.70 -14.20
N TRP A 86 6.98 -4.45 -14.68
CA TRP A 86 5.87 -3.52 -14.48
C TRP A 86 4.56 -4.04 -15.06
N ASN A 87 4.57 -4.48 -16.32
CA ASN A 87 3.37 -4.98 -16.99
C ASN A 87 2.83 -6.26 -16.35
N ALA A 88 3.73 -7.14 -15.90
CA ALA A 88 3.34 -8.37 -15.20
C ALA A 88 2.71 -8.06 -13.83
N PHE A 89 3.30 -7.11 -13.09
CA PHE A 89 2.77 -6.62 -11.82
C PHE A 89 1.40 -5.95 -12.00
N LEU A 90 1.24 -5.05 -12.98
CA LEU A 90 -0.03 -4.39 -13.26
C LEU A 90 -1.12 -5.41 -13.56
N LYS A 91 -0.84 -6.41 -14.41
CA LYS A 91 -1.77 -7.49 -14.74
C LYS A 91 -2.16 -8.34 -13.53
N GLU A 92 -1.23 -8.57 -12.60
CA GLU A 92 -1.50 -9.25 -11.32
C GLU A 92 -2.53 -8.46 -10.49
N VAL A 93 -2.34 -7.14 -10.38
CA VAL A 93 -3.25 -6.23 -9.67
C VAL A 93 -4.62 -6.16 -10.36
N GLU A 94 -4.68 -6.00 -11.68
CA GLU A 94 -5.92 -5.97 -12.45
C GLU A 94 -6.72 -7.27 -12.28
N THR A 95 -6.04 -8.42 -12.31
CA THR A 95 -6.66 -9.73 -12.08
C THR A 95 -7.23 -9.83 -10.67
N PHE A 96 -6.52 -9.30 -9.67
CA PHE A 96 -7.03 -9.24 -8.30
C PHE A 96 -8.28 -8.34 -8.21
N CYS A 97 -8.25 -7.15 -8.80
CA CYS A 97 -9.37 -6.21 -8.82
C CYS A 97 -10.60 -6.80 -9.51
N GLY A 98 -10.43 -7.45 -10.67
CA GLY A 98 -11.51 -8.14 -11.37
C GLY A 98 -12.18 -9.23 -10.52
N LYS A 99 -11.40 -10.00 -9.76
CA LYS A 99 -11.92 -11.02 -8.81
C LYS A 99 -12.67 -10.41 -7.62
N LYS A 100 -12.38 -9.16 -7.27
CA LYS A 100 -12.99 -8.45 -6.14
C LYS A 100 -14.06 -7.44 -6.58
N SER A 101 -14.42 -7.43 -7.87
CA SER A 101 -15.35 -6.47 -8.47
C SER A 101 -14.96 -5.02 -8.22
N ILE A 102 -13.65 -4.75 -8.18
CA ILE A 102 -13.08 -3.41 -8.07
C ILE A 102 -12.92 -2.86 -9.49
N LEU A 103 -13.50 -1.69 -9.74
CA LEU A 103 -13.36 -1.00 -11.02
C LEU A 103 -11.89 -0.65 -11.25
N VAL A 104 -11.33 -1.12 -12.36
CA VAL A 104 -9.98 -0.74 -12.81
C VAL A 104 -10.10 0.59 -13.54
N SER A 105 -9.58 1.65 -12.93
CA SER A 105 -9.45 2.97 -13.55
C SER A 105 -8.10 3.09 -14.26
N ARG A 106 -8.00 3.91 -15.32
CA ARG A 106 -6.70 4.20 -15.91
C ARG A 106 -5.95 5.14 -14.97
N MET A 107 -4.65 4.93 -14.81
CA MET A 107 -3.81 5.83 -14.00
C MET A 107 -3.76 7.26 -14.55
N GLU A 108 -4.12 7.47 -15.82
CA GLU A 108 -4.24 8.79 -16.43
C GLU A 108 -5.55 9.51 -16.08
N ASP A 109 -6.53 8.81 -15.50
CA ASP A 109 -7.84 9.38 -15.20
C ASP A 109 -7.73 10.31 -13.99
N THR A 110 -8.25 11.52 -14.12
CA THR A 110 -8.22 12.52 -13.05
C THR A 110 -9.13 12.06 -11.92
N MET A 111 -8.54 11.74 -10.76
CA MET A 111 -9.33 11.51 -9.55
C MET A 111 -10.17 12.75 -9.28
N PRO A 112 -11.52 12.67 -9.23
CA PRO A 112 -12.31 13.80 -8.77
C PRO A 112 -11.91 14.03 -7.31
N ILE A 113 -11.23 15.15 -7.05
CA ILE A 113 -10.98 15.62 -5.69
C ILE A 113 -12.36 15.81 -5.09
N ARG A 114 -12.84 14.83 -4.31
CA ARG A 114 -14.08 14.94 -3.55
C ARG A 114 -13.77 15.80 -2.34
N GLY A 115 -13.52 17.08 -2.60
CA GLY A 115 -13.27 18.10 -1.60
C GLY A 115 -14.44 18.12 -0.63
N ARG A 116 -14.11 17.95 0.66
CA ARG A 116 -15.04 18.11 1.78
C ARG A 116 -15.92 19.34 1.54
N SER A 117 -17.24 19.16 1.59
CA SER A 117 -18.23 20.23 1.59
C SER A 117 -17.77 21.35 2.53
N ARG A 118 -17.39 22.49 1.96
CA ARG A 118 -17.16 23.73 2.69
C ARG A 118 -18.50 24.05 3.36
N ARG A 119 -18.57 24.00 4.69
CA ARG A 119 -19.74 24.51 5.41
C ARG A 119 -19.78 26.00 5.10
N GLU A 120 -20.67 26.41 4.20
CA GLU A 120 -21.07 27.80 4.07
C GLU A 120 -21.67 28.21 5.41
N GLY A 121 -20.89 28.98 6.19
CA GLY A 121 -21.44 29.79 7.26
C GLY A 121 -22.32 30.84 6.60
N LYS A 122 -23.61 30.78 6.91
CA LYS A 122 -24.56 31.83 6.56
C LYS A 122 -24.56 32.80 7.74
N ASP A 123 -24.14 34.03 7.48
CA ASP A 123 -24.40 35.18 8.36
C ASP A 123 -25.91 35.46 8.45
#